data_AF-A0A7D9N3I2-F1
#
_entry.id   AF-A0A7D9N3I2-F1
#
_cell.length_a   1.000
_cell.length_b   1.000
_cell.length_c   1.000
_cell.angle_alpha   90.00
_cell.angle_beta   90.00
_cell.angle_gamma   90.00
#
_symmetry.space_group_name_H-M   'P 1'
#
loop_
_entity.id
_entity.type
_entity.pdbx_description
1 polymer ?
#
loop_
_entity_poly.entity_id
_entity_poly.type
_entity_poly.pdbx_seq_one_letter_code
_entity_poly.pdbx_strand_id
1 'polypeptide(L)'
;APQGNKVEPHAGQRVVLKYKLKFEKGLHKGDYFDFTLSNNVNTYGVSTARKVPEIKNGSVVMATGQLLGNGKIRYTFTDYIDYKVNVTADLEINLFIDPKTVQSNGQQTITSTLNDKETKNTLPIEYNPGVSNSYANVNGSIETFDKGNNKFTHVAYIKPQNGHKSDSVSITGTLT
;
A
#
# COMPACT_ATOMS: atom_id res chain seq x y z
N ALA A 1 -13.70 1.05 -2.74
CA ALA A 1 -13.22 0.01 -1.81
C ALA A 1 -13.53 -1.34 -2.44
N PRO A 2 -12.71 -2.40 -2.23
CA PRO A 2 -13.05 -3.72 -2.74
C PRO A 2 -14.46 -4.07 -2.24
N GLN A 3 -15.34 -4.40 -3.17
CA GLN A 3 -16.73 -4.83 -2.94
C GLN A 3 -16.80 -6.30 -2.50
N GLY A 4 -15.71 -6.85 -1.93
CA GLY A 4 -15.59 -8.27 -1.62
C GLY A 4 -14.93 -8.49 -0.27
N ASN A 5 -15.26 -9.63 0.34
CA ASN A 5 -14.68 -10.12 1.59
C ASN A 5 -13.23 -10.61 1.42
N LYS A 6 -12.46 -10.09 0.45
CA LYS A 6 -11.07 -10.49 0.14
C LYS A 6 -10.30 -9.41 -0.63
N VAL A 7 -8.99 -9.55 -0.70
CA VAL A 7 -8.10 -8.73 -1.55
C VAL A 7 -7.21 -9.64 -2.40
N GLU A 8 -7.18 -9.38 -3.70
CA GLU A 8 -6.34 -10.06 -4.68
C GLU A 8 -5.24 -9.12 -5.22
N PRO A 9 -4.03 -9.11 -4.62
CA PRO A 9 -2.99 -8.14 -4.99
C PRO A 9 -2.55 -8.25 -6.45
N HIS A 10 -2.48 -9.47 -7.01
CA HIS A 10 -2.12 -9.71 -8.41
C HIS A 10 -3.19 -9.23 -9.40
N ALA A 11 -4.42 -8.96 -8.93
CA ALA A 11 -5.48 -8.33 -9.73
C ALA A 11 -5.51 -6.80 -9.55
N GLY A 12 -4.50 -6.20 -8.91
CA GLY A 12 -4.42 -4.76 -8.65
C GLY A 12 -5.38 -4.26 -7.57
N GLN A 13 -5.97 -5.16 -6.77
CA GLN A 13 -6.85 -4.80 -5.66
C GLN A 13 -6.05 -4.26 -4.48
N ARG A 14 -6.74 -3.49 -3.63
CA ARG A 14 -6.15 -2.75 -2.50
C ARG A 14 -7.18 -2.51 -1.42
N VAL A 15 -6.71 -2.24 -0.21
CA VAL A 15 -7.53 -1.78 0.91
C VAL A 15 -7.58 -0.26 0.90
N VAL A 16 -8.63 0.32 1.50
CA VAL A 16 -8.78 1.77 1.61
C VAL A 16 -8.97 2.12 3.08
N LEU A 17 -8.02 2.86 3.65
CA LEU A 17 -8.14 3.46 4.97
C LEU A 17 -8.93 4.76 4.84
N LYS A 18 -9.95 4.94 5.69
CA LYS A 18 -10.74 6.16 5.76
C LYS A 18 -10.73 6.69 7.18
N TYR A 19 -10.28 7.93 7.35
CA TYR A 19 -10.37 8.67 8.61
C TYR A 19 -11.30 9.85 8.48
N LYS A 20 -12.04 10.10 9.56
CA LYS A 20 -12.69 11.37 9.85
C LYS A 20 -12.03 11.95 11.10
N LEU A 21 -11.12 12.88 10.90
CA LEU A 21 -10.27 13.46 11.94
C LEU A 21 -10.93 14.71 12.52
N LYS A 22 -10.68 14.93 13.81
CA LYS A 22 -11.01 16.17 14.52
C LYS A 22 -9.77 16.63 15.26
N PHE A 23 -9.44 17.91 15.13
CA PHE A 23 -8.26 18.50 15.72
C PHE A 23 -8.64 19.48 16.84
N GLU A 24 -7.75 19.59 17.83
CA GLU A 24 -7.87 20.55 18.91
C GLU A 24 -7.60 21.98 18.42
N LYS A 25 -7.93 22.97 19.25
CA LYS A 25 -7.63 24.37 18.97
C LYS A 25 -6.17 24.67 19.28
N GLY A 26 -5.62 25.72 18.66
CA GLY A 26 -4.27 26.19 18.96
C GLY A 26 -3.16 25.40 18.28
N LEU A 27 -3.48 24.70 17.19
CA LEU A 27 -2.47 24.16 16.29
C LEU A 27 -1.79 25.30 15.53
N HIS A 28 -0.52 25.07 15.23
CA HIS A 28 0.35 25.99 14.52
C HIS A 28 1.02 25.35 13.31
N LYS A 29 1.50 26.20 12.40
CA LYS A 29 2.36 25.74 11.31
C LYS A 29 3.53 24.93 11.86
N GLY A 30 3.76 23.75 11.29
CA GLY A 30 4.85 22.86 11.69
C GLY A 30 4.48 21.87 12.79
N ASP A 31 3.36 22.05 13.48
CA ASP A 31 2.80 20.99 14.33
C ASP A 31 2.49 19.77 13.48
N TYR A 32 2.53 18.60 14.10
CA TYR A 32 2.34 17.35 13.38
C TYR A 32 1.60 16.31 14.21
N PHE A 33 1.03 15.33 13.51
CA PHE A 33 0.56 14.10 14.11
C PHE A 33 1.08 12.90 13.31
N ASP A 34 1.25 11.79 14.03
CA ASP A 34 1.73 10.53 13.48
C ASP A 34 0.62 9.47 13.57
N PHE A 35 0.59 8.57 12.60
CA PHE A 35 -0.06 7.27 12.74
C PHE A 35 0.81 6.18 12.11
N THR A 36 0.60 4.95 12.55
CA THR A 36 1.41 3.80 12.14
C THR A 36 0.51 2.73 11.54
N LEU A 37 0.89 2.24 10.37
CA LEU A 37 0.26 1.09 9.71
C LEU A 37 0.94 -0.22 10.11
N SER A 38 0.18 -1.32 10.14
CA SER A 38 0.76 -2.67 10.22
C SER A 38 1.69 -2.96 9.04
N ASN A 39 2.70 -3.80 9.26
CA ASN A 39 3.76 -4.10 8.28
C ASN A 39 3.30 -4.96 7.08
N ASN A 40 2.08 -5.50 7.13
CA ASN A 40 1.47 -6.24 6.03
C ASN A 40 0.88 -5.33 4.93
N VAL A 41 0.94 -4.01 5.10
CA VAL A 41 0.52 -3.02 4.11
C VAL A 41 1.50 -1.86 3.96
N ASN A 42 1.43 -1.19 2.82
CA ASN A 42 2.08 0.08 2.57
C ASN A 42 1.22 1.00 1.69
N THR A 43 1.64 2.25 1.47
CA THR A 43 0.87 3.25 0.71
C THR A 43 1.30 3.39 -0.75
N TYR A 44 2.28 2.59 -1.20
CA TYR A 44 2.96 2.80 -2.48
C TYR A 44 2.87 1.60 -3.45
N GLY A 45 2.56 0.40 -2.97
CA GLY A 45 2.51 -0.80 -3.81
C GLY A 45 3.84 -0.99 -4.55
N VAL A 46 3.77 -1.13 -5.88
CA VAL A 46 4.98 -1.22 -6.73
C VAL A 46 5.63 0.14 -7.00
N SER A 47 4.97 1.26 -6.73
CA SER A 47 5.53 2.59 -7.02
C SER A 47 6.79 2.85 -6.22
N THR A 48 7.79 3.50 -6.82
CA THR A 48 8.97 4.02 -6.08
C THR A 48 8.69 5.35 -5.39
N ALA A 49 7.62 6.06 -5.78
CA ALA A 49 7.23 7.30 -5.13
C ALA A 49 6.69 7.01 -3.71
N ARG A 50 7.09 7.84 -2.73
CA ARG A 50 6.70 7.73 -1.31
C ARG A 50 5.84 8.93 -0.91
N LYS A 51 4.71 9.11 -1.58
CA LYS A 51 3.76 10.21 -1.32
C LYS A 51 2.47 9.67 -0.71
N VAL A 52 1.86 10.46 0.16
CA VAL A 52 0.50 10.26 0.70
C VAL A 52 -0.34 11.50 0.33
N PRO A 53 -1.68 11.38 0.26
CA PRO A 53 -2.52 12.52 -0.11
C PRO A 53 -2.39 13.67 0.89
N GLU A 54 -2.60 14.89 0.42
CA GLU A 54 -2.70 16.06 1.30
C GLU A 54 -4.02 16.04 2.06
N ILE A 55 -4.02 16.59 3.28
CA ILE A 55 -5.26 16.89 3.99
C ILE A 55 -5.73 18.28 3.58
N LYS A 56 -6.95 18.39 3.06
CA LYS A 56 -7.50 19.65 2.54
C LYS A 56 -8.80 20.05 3.22
N ASN A 57 -9.04 21.36 3.27
CA ASN A 57 -10.35 21.94 3.52
C ASN A 57 -10.78 22.71 2.26
N GLY A 58 -11.70 22.14 1.48
CA GLY A 58 -11.95 22.58 0.12
C GLY A 58 -10.70 22.44 -0.75
N SER A 59 -10.25 23.53 -1.36
CA SER A 59 -9.03 23.58 -2.17
C SER A 59 -7.75 23.83 -1.37
N VAL A 60 -7.86 24.18 -0.08
CA VAL A 60 -6.72 24.63 0.71
C VAL A 60 -6.06 23.47 1.45
N VAL A 61 -4.73 23.38 1.33
CA VAL A 61 -3.92 22.34 2.00
C VAL A 61 -3.73 22.71 3.47
N MET A 62 -4.27 21.89 4.36
CA MET A 62 -4.14 22.05 5.82
C MET A 62 -2.92 21.32 6.37
N ALA A 63 -2.57 20.17 5.78
CA ALA A 63 -1.40 19.40 6.19
C ALA A 63 -0.84 18.59 5.02
N THR A 64 0.48 18.43 5.02
CA THR A 64 1.20 17.60 4.05
C THR A 64 1.75 16.36 4.75
N GLY A 65 1.67 15.21 4.08
CA GLY A 65 2.05 13.93 4.65
C GLY A 65 3.37 13.40 4.10
N GLN A 66 4.13 12.70 4.95
CA GLN A 66 5.38 12.02 4.59
C GLN A 66 5.49 10.66 5.28
N LEU A 67 6.16 9.71 4.63
CA LEU A 67 6.52 8.43 5.23
C LEU A 67 7.84 8.58 6.00
N LEU A 68 7.87 8.14 7.25
CA LEU A 68 9.07 8.17 8.10
C LEU A 68 9.79 6.81 8.19
N GLY A 69 9.19 5.74 7.66
CA GLY A 69 9.70 4.37 7.75
C GLY A 69 8.90 3.51 8.74
N ASN A 70 9.06 2.18 8.69
CA ASN A 70 8.38 1.22 9.57
C ASN A 70 6.84 1.41 9.66
N GLY A 71 6.20 1.76 8.54
CA GLY A 71 4.75 2.02 8.50
C GLY A 71 4.31 3.36 9.11
N LYS A 72 5.23 4.16 9.67
CA LYS A 72 4.92 5.45 10.29
C LYS A 72 4.74 6.55 9.23
N ILE A 73 3.62 7.26 9.33
CA ILE A 73 3.25 8.37 8.47
C ILE A 73 3.04 9.61 9.34
N ARG A 74 3.65 10.73 8.95
CA ARG A 74 3.53 12.03 9.62
C ARG A 74 2.80 13.02 8.73
N TYR A 75 1.80 13.69 9.29
CA TYR A 75 1.20 14.87 8.68
C TYR A 75 1.62 16.11 9.44
N THR A 76 2.14 17.10 8.70
CA THR A 76 2.61 18.39 9.25
C THR A 76 1.68 19.49 8.77
N PHE A 77 1.17 20.29 9.70
CA PHE A 77 0.23 21.37 9.41
C PHE A 77 0.91 22.54 8.70
N THR A 78 0.18 23.16 7.77
CA THR A 78 0.56 24.41 7.08
C THR A 78 0.16 25.62 7.94
N ASP A 79 0.52 26.83 7.49
CA ASP A 79 0.05 28.10 8.11
C ASP A 79 -1.47 28.27 8.07
N TYR A 80 -2.16 27.54 7.19
CA TYR A 80 -3.62 27.58 7.16
C TYR A 80 -4.27 27.18 8.49
N ILE A 81 -3.60 26.35 9.29
CA ILE A 81 -4.16 25.87 10.56
C ILE A 81 -4.19 26.96 11.64
N ASP A 82 -3.36 28.01 11.50
CA ASP A 82 -3.25 29.06 12.50
C ASP A 82 -4.61 29.73 12.74
N TYR A 83 -4.96 29.88 14.01
CA TYR A 83 -6.23 30.48 14.49
C TYR A 83 -7.51 29.73 14.08
N LYS A 84 -7.41 28.53 13.48
CA LYS A 84 -8.60 27.72 13.18
C LYS A 84 -9.14 27.06 14.44
N VAL A 85 -10.47 26.95 14.49
CA VAL A 85 -11.19 26.30 15.57
C VAL A 85 -12.04 25.15 15.03
N ASN A 86 -12.09 24.03 15.77
CA ASN A 86 -12.91 22.87 15.44
C ASN A 86 -12.64 22.29 14.04
N VAL A 87 -11.37 22.21 13.64
CA VAL A 87 -11.00 21.69 12.33
C VAL A 87 -11.31 20.20 12.25
N THR A 88 -11.97 19.81 11.17
CA THR A 88 -12.20 18.41 10.81
C THR A 88 -11.64 18.13 9.43
N ALA A 89 -11.20 16.89 9.20
CA ALA A 89 -10.68 16.47 7.91
C ALA A 89 -11.11 15.04 7.58
N ASP A 90 -11.46 14.81 6.32
CA ASP A 90 -11.57 13.47 5.77
C ASP A 90 -10.25 13.11 5.08
N LEU A 91 -9.77 11.89 5.34
CA LEU A 91 -8.53 11.37 4.77
C LEU A 91 -8.76 9.95 4.26
N GLU A 92 -8.50 9.74 2.98
CA GLU A 92 -8.61 8.43 2.32
C GLU A 92 -7.25 8.01 1.75
N ILE A 93 -6.74 6.86 2.17
CA ILE A 93 -5.43 6.35 1.76
C ILE A 93 -5.59 4.93 1.20
N ASN A 94 -5.05 4.71 0.00
CA ASN A 94 -4.92 3.37 -0.56
C ASN A 94 -3.81 2.61 0.18
N LEU A 95 -4.14 1.41 0.64
CA LEU A 95 -3.23 0.47 1.29
C LEU A 95 -3.04 -0.76 0.40
N PHE A 96 -1.81 -0.99 -0.02
CA PHE A 96 -1.41 -2.14 -0.83
C PHE A 96 -0.82 -3.20 0.10
N ILE A 97 -1.14 -4.47 -0.16
CA ILE A 97 -0.53 -5.60 0.55
C ILE A 97 0.97 -5.61 0.23
N ASP A 98 1.80 -5.78 1.25
CA ASP A 98 3.24 -5.88 1.07
C ASP A 98 3.64 -7.35 0.79
N PRO A 99 4.09 -7.67 -0.44
CA PRO A 99 4.43 -9.06 -0.79
C PRO A 99 5.69 -9.55 -0.06
N LYS A 100 6.49 -8.67 0.57
CA LYS A 100 7.66 -9.08 1.36
C LYS A 100 7.26 -9.68 2.69
N THR A 101 6.17 -9.19 3.29
CA THR A 101 5.68 -9.60 4.62
C THR A 101 4.50 -10.56 4.52
N VAL A 102 3.68 -10.47 3.48
CA VAL A 102 2.57 -11.40 3.20
C VAL A 102 2.91 -12.25 1.99
N GLN A 103 3.56 -13.40 2.21
CA GLN A 103 4.13 -14.22 1.13
C GLN A 103 3.21 -15.34 0.62
N SER A 104 2.08 -15.57 1.30
CA SER A 104 1.13 -16.64 0.99
C SER A 104 -0.30 -16.19 1.17
N ASN A 105 -1.23 -16.97 0.60
CA ASN A 105 -2.66 -16.80 0.87
C ASN A 105 -2.94 -16.94 2.37
N GLY A 106 -3.95 -16.24 2.87
CA GLY A 106 -4.38 -16.36 4.26
C GLY A 106 -5.04 -15.11 4.79
N GLN A 107 -5.58 -15.22 6.00
CA GLN A 107 -6.15 -14.06 6.68
C GLN A 107 -5.04 -13.11 7.14
N GLN A 108 -5.26 -11.82 6.92
CA GLN A 108 -4.41 -10.74 7.40
C GLN A 108 -5.24 -9.75 8.20
N THR A 109 -4.75 -9.36 9.37
CA THR A 109 -5.30 -8.25 10.15
C THR A 109 -4.48 -7.01 9.83
N ILE A 110 -5.12 -6.04 9.19
CA ILE A 110 -4.52 -4.76 8.82
C ILE A 110 -4.92 -3.73 9.88
N THR A 111 -3.95 -3.02 10.43
CA THR A 111 -4.18 -2.01 11.47
C THR A 111 -3.62 -0.65 11.10
N SER A 112 -4.25 0.39 11.65
CA SER A 112 -3.78 1.77 11.64
C SER A 112 -3.98 2.36 13.02
N THR A 113 -2.90 2.78 13.66
CA THR A 113 -2.91 3.28 15.05
C THR A 113 -2.60 4.77 15.07
N LEU A 114 -3.54 5.57 15.57
CA LEU A 114 -3.45 7.02 15.71
C LEU A 114 -3.85 7.39 17.14
N ASN A 115 -2.94 8.03 17.89
CA ASN A 115 -3.17 8.46 19.29
C ASN A 115 -3.75 7.33 20.17
N ASP A 116 -3.06 6.19 20.20
CA ASP A 116 -3.45 4.95 20.90
C ASP A 116 -4.78 4.30 20.48
N LYS A 117 -5.46 4.86 19.47
CA LYS A 117 -6.67 4.28 18.88
C LYS A 117 -6.30 3.44 17.68
N GLU A 118 -6.57 2.15 17.79
CA GLU A 118 -6.41 1.19 16.71
C GLU A 118 -7.68 1.13 15.85
N THR A 119 -7.52 1.30 14.54
CA THR A 119 -8.50 0.89 13.53
C THR A 119 -8.01 -0.39 12.90
N LYS A 120 -8.84 -1.44 12.83
CA LYS A 120 -8.45 -2.72 12.27
C LYS A 120 -9.49 -3.31 11.32
N ASN A 121 -9.01 -4.09 10.37
CA ASN A 121 -9.85 -4.92 9.51
C ASN A 121 -9.13 -6.24 9.22
N THR A 122 -9.85 -7.36 9.28
CA THR A 122 -9.32 -8.69 8.99
C THR A 122 -9.96 -9.22 7.72
N LEU A 123 -9.14 -9.62 6.75
CA LEU A 123 -9.63 -10.12 5.47
C LEU A 123 -8.64 -11.13 4.85
N PRO A 124 -9.12 -12.07 4.03
CA PRO A 124 -8.28 -12.99 3.28
C PRO A 124 -7.55 -12.29 2.12
N ILE A 125 -6.27 -12.62 2.01
CA ILE A 125 -5.40 -12.27 0.89
C ILE A 125 -5.26 -13.49 -0.02
N GLU A 126 -5.48 -13.29 -1.32
CA GLU A 126 -5.37 -14.35 -2.34
C GLU A 126 -4.44 -13.91 -3.47
N TYR A 127 -3.35 -14.65 -3.65
CA TYR A 127 -2.41 -14.47 -4.74
C TYR A 127 -2.77 -15.37 -5.92
N ASN A 128 -2.52 -14.87 -7.14
CA ASN A 128 -2.60 -15.68 -8.35
C ASN A 128 -1.49 -16.75 -8.32
N PRO A 129 -1.82 -18.06 -8.46
CA PRO A 129 -0.85 -19.15 -8.42
C PRO A 129 0.06 -19.24 -9.66
N GLY A 130 -0.13 -18.37 -10.66
CA GLY A 130 0.54 -18.43 -11.94
C GLY A 130 -0.12 -19.44 -12.88
N VAL A 131 0.57 -19.76 -13.97
CA VAL A 131 0.10 -20.70 -14.99
C VAL A 131 0.92 -21.99 -14.91
N SER A 132 0.25 -23.14 -14.90
CA SER A 132 0.89 -24.44 -14.76
C SER A 132 0.50 -25.39 -15.89
N ASN A 133 1.39 -26.32 -16.22
CA ASN A 133 1.10 -27.52 -17.00
C ASN A 133 1.71 -28.75 -16.29
N SER A 134 1.72 -29.93 -16.93
CA SER A 134 2.28 -31.14 -16.33
C SER A 134 3.78 -31.07 -16.01
N TYR A 135 4.53 -30.15 -16.64
CA TYR A 135 5.98 -30.07 -16.57
C TYR A 135 6.50 -28.90 -15.72
N ALA A 136 5.81 -27.76 -15.73
CA ALA A 136 6.29 -26.54 -15.10
C ALA A 136 5.15 -25.60 -14.68
N ASN A 137 5.46 -24.75 -13.72
CA ASN A 137 4.71 -23.56 -13.36
C ASN A 137 5.54 -22.31 -13.68
N VAL A 138 4.86 -21.28 -14.21
CA VAL A 138 5.42 -19.95 -14.40
C VAL A 138 4.54 -18.94 -13.69
N ASN A 139 5.16 -18.09 -12.89
CA ASN A 139 4.49 -16.96 -12.25
C ASN A 139 5.40 -15.73 -12.30
N GLY A 140 4.84 -14.55 -12.10
CA GLY A 140 5.61 -13.31 -12.11
C GLY A 140 4.85 -12.14 -11.54
N SER A 141 5.60 -11.11 -11.15
CA SER A 141 5.03 -9.86 -10.65
C SER A 141 5.97 -8.69 -10.91
N ILE A 142 5.40 -7.53 -11.20
CA ILE A 142 6.14 -6.26 -11.18
C ILE A 142 6.53 -5.98 -9.74
N GLU A 143 7.83 -5.78 -9.50
CA GLU A 143 8.35 -5.51 -8.16
C GLU A 143 8.42 -4.00 -7.90
N THR A 144 8.92 -3.24 -8.87
CA THR A 144 8.98 -1.77 -8.77
C THR A 144 8.54 -1.08 -10.05
N PHE A 145 7.98 0.12 -9.91
CA PHE A 145 7.62 1.01 -11.00
C PHE A 145 8.04 2.45 -10.65
N ASP A 146 9.00 2.96 -11.40
CA ASP A 146 9.54 4.31 -11.29
C ASP A 146 9.10 5.14 -12.50
N LYS A 147 8.00 5.88 -12.31
CA LYS A 147 7.48 6.80 -13.33
C LYS A 147 8.41 7.97 -13.61
N GLY A 148 9.21 8.42 -12.64
CA GLY A 148 10.11 9.56 -12.82
C GLY A 148 11.25 9.24 -13.78
N ASN A 149 11.73 8.00 -13.75
CA ASN A 149 12.82 7.51 -14.59
C ASN A 149 12.37 6.60 -15.74
N ASN A 150 11.06 6.39 -15.93
CA ASN A 150 10.48 5.45 -16.89
C ASN A 150 11.07 4.03 -16.78
N LYS A 151 11.23 3.53 -15.55
CA LYS A 151 11.83 2.22 -15.26
C LYS A 151 10.88 1.34 -14.46
N PHE A 152 11.02 0.04 -14.59
CA PHE A 152 10.36 -0.93 -13.74
C PHE A 152 11.25 -2.15 -13.54
N THR A 153 11.00 -2.92 -12.48
CA THR A 153 11.59 -4.24 -12.26
C THR A 153 10.50 -5.29 -12.22
N HIS A 154 10.82 -6.49 -12.71
CA HIS A 154 9.91 -7.63 -12.72
C HIS A 154 10.65 -8.87 -12.23
N VAL A 155 9.97 -9.68 -11.41
CA VAL A 155 10.47 -10.97 -10.94
C VAL A 155 9.63 -12.07 -11.55
N ALA A 156 10.26 -13.03 -12.22
CA ALA A 156 9.63 -14.22 -12.75
C ALA A 156 10.13 -15.46 -12.00
N TYR A 157 9.21 -16.37 -11.67
CA TYR A 157 9.50 -17.67 -11.07
C TYR A 157 9.13 -18.76 -12.05
N ILE A 158 10.09 -19.64 -12.35
CA ILE A 158 9.90 -20.82 -13.20
C ILE A 158 10.26 -22.04 -12.37
N LYS A 159 9.31 -22.95 -12.18
CA LYS A 159 9.48 -24.12 -11.31
C LYS A 159 9.06 -25.41 -12.04
N PRO A 160 9.93 -26.44 -12.11
CA PRO A 160 9.53 -27.75 -12.62
C PRO A 160 8.49 -28.43 -11.71
N GLN A 161 7.61 -29.24 -12.29
CA GLN A 161 6.53 -29.95 -11.61
C GLN A 161 6.61 -31.47 -11.84
N ASN A 162 5.94 -32.22 -10.96
CA ASN A 162 5.75 -33.68 -11.05
C ASN A 162 7.06 -34.49 -11.18
N GLY A 163 8.17 -34.00 -10.65
CA GLY A 163 9.47 -34.67 -10.72
C GLY A 163 10.08 -34.71 -12.12
N HIS A 164 9.49 -34.05 -13.11
CA HIS A 164 10.09 -33.89 -14.43
C HIS A 164 11.32 -32.99 -14.31
N LYS A 165 12.46 -33.48 -14.79
CA LYS A 165 13.60 -32.62 -15.13
C LYS A 165 13.29 -32.03 -16.50
N SER A 166 13.28 -30.71 -16.61
CA SER A 166 13.16 -30.07 -17.92
C SER A 166 14.51 -30.17 -18.62
N ASP A 167 14.59 -31.01 -19.67
CA ASP A 167 15.86 -31.28 -20.37
C ASP A 167 16.40 -30.05 -21.13
N SER A 168 15.51 -29.14 -21.55
CA SER A 168 15.85 -27.82 -22.10
C SER A 168 14.66 -26.85 -21.94
N VAL A 169 14.91 -25.61 -21.52
CA VAL A 169 13.90 -24.54 -21.37
C VAL A 169 14.46 -23.23 -21.90
N SER A 170 13.67 -22.50 -22.70
CA SER A 170 13.96 -21.13 -23.12
C SER A 170 12.95 -20.17 -22.51
N ILE A 171 13.43 -19.06 -21.95
CA ILE A 171 12.61 -18.04 -21.26
C ILE A 171 12.85 -16.71 -21.93
N THR A 172 11.77 -16.04 -22.34
CA THR A 172 11.81 -14.72 -23.00
C THR A 172 10.90 -13.74 -22.28
N GLY A 173 11.37 -12.51 -22.07
CA GLY A 173 10.55 -11.38 -21.62
C GLY A 173 10.49 -10.32 -22.72
N THR A 174 9.30 -9.83 -23.03
CA THR A 174 9.07 -8.86 -24.10
C THR A 174 8.19 -7.72 -23.60
N LEU A 175 8.57 -6.48 -23.93
CA LEU A 175 7.71 -5.30 -23.83
C LEU A 175 7.06 -5.09 -25.19
N THR A 176 5.74 -5.21 -25.26
CA THR A 176 4.94 -5.02 -26.48
C THR A 176 4.10 -3.76 -26.39
#